data_AF-T1DFX9-F1
#
_entry.id   AF-T1DFX9-F1
#
_cell.length_a   1.000
_cell.length_b   1.000
_cell.length_c   1.000
_cell.angle_alpha   90.00
_cell.angle_beta   90.00
_cell.angle_gamma   90.00
#
_symmetry.space_group_name_H-M   'P 1'
#
loop_
_entity.id
_entity.type
_entity.pdbx_description
1 polymer ?
#
loop_
_entity_poly.entity_id
_entity_poly.type
_entity_poly.pdbx_seq_one_letter_code
_entity_poly.pdbx_strand_id
1 'polypeptide(L)'
;MQWSHMGMEDFVLKFNGTVFKLPAGPFKMAFGTEVLHQTESIANGASRTDEPAYGIYESSALPPVGYEGVGCAAPLACPPRTRPDQFAWDNIVGKSRLVGSFFTEFYVPVIGPQQHVPLVRSLRMDAAVRYDHYSDFGGTTNPQISLTWVTSRALRFNGSWGTSYRAPSLVDLNPFVFSVKTYIPGFPTNTGNPAIPQFANVGWVFGDQSNLKPETAKTWSLGFDLTPRQTPGLDVSSTFYDINYSNEIFGPPLFPEALLNPADYQLYKSYIHPVSNPANCSASNPDYAPGMQPFLNAVGIYGIVTPAELCTTNLWIDGRTTN
;
A
#
# COMPACT_ATOMS: atom_id res chain seq x y z
N MET A 1 10.34 21.17 -12.64
CA MET A 1 10.09 21.24 -11.18
C MET A 1 8.84 20.44 -10.90
N GLN A 2 8.88 19.45 -10.00
CA GLN A 2 7.74 18.62 -9.62
C GLN A 2 7.26 19.05 -8.24
N TRP A 3 5.96 19.22 -8.05
CA TRP A 3 5.36 19.44 -6.74
C TRP A 3 4.24 18.43 -6.48
N SER A 4 4.18 17.96 -5.25
CA SER A 4 3.09 17.14 -4.73
C SER A 4 2.42 17.89 -3.60
N HIS A 5 1.09 17.85 -3.56
CA HIS A 5 0.29 18.40 -2.48
C HIS A 5 -0.60 17.31 -1.90
N MET A 6 -0.49 17.10 -0.60
CA MET A 6 -1.39 16.27 0.19
C MET A 6 -2.18 17.15 1.13
N GLY A 7 -3.50 17.01 1.07
CA GLY A 7 -4.46 17.72 1.92
C GLY A 7 -5.25 16.72 2.76
N MET A 8 -5.53 17.11 4.00
CA MET A 8 -6.35 16.34 4.93
C MET A 8 -7.20 17.30 5.76
N GLU A 9 -8.51 17.09 5.74
CA GLU A 9 -9.48 17.79 6.58
C GLU A 9 -10.20 16.76 7.45
N ASP A 10 -10.16 16.97 8.76
CA ASP A 10 -10.72 16.05 9.76
C ASP A 10 -11.69 16.78 10.69
N PHE A 11 -12.87 16.18 10.89
CA PHE A 11 -13.87 16.64 11.84
C PHE A 11 -14.36 15.47 12.69
N VAL A 12 -14.20 15.60 14.01
CA VAL A 12 -14.60 14.58 15.00
C VAL A 12 -15.62 15.16 15.97
N LEU A 13 -16.72 14.42 16.15
CA LEU A 13 -17.68 14.65 17.24
C LEU A 13 -17.66 13.45 18.18
N LYS A 14 -17.32 13.66 19.46
CA LYS A 14 -17.20 12.60 20.47
C LYS A 14 -18.02 12.93 21.72
N PHE A 15 -18.80 11.96 22.17
CA PHE A 15 -19.49 11.97 23.46
C PHE A 15 -18.89 10.88 24.34
N ASN A 16 -18.70 11.17 25.63
CA ASN A 16 -18.24 10.17 26.60
C ASN A 16 -18.81 10.45 27.98
N GLY A 17 -18.98 9.40 28.77
CA GLY A 17 -19.47 9.54 30.13
C GLY A 17 -19.72 8.23 30.86
N THR A 18 -20.09 8.34 32.14
CA THR A 18 -20.63 7.23 32.92
C THR A 18 -22.08 6.99 32.54
N VAL A 19 -22.43 5.76 32.15
CA VAL A 19 -23.82 5.41 31.81
C VAL A 19 -24.55 4.94 33.06
N PHE A 20 -23.95 4.04 33.85
CA PHE A 20 -24.48 3.56 35.12
C PHE A 20 -23.36 3.04 36.03
N LYS A 21 -23.71 2.77 37.30
CA LYS A 21 -22.77 2.24 38.30
C LYS A 21 -22.88 0.72 38.40
N LEU A 22 -21.76 0.03 38.37
CA LEU A 22 -21.61 -1.37 38.73
C LEU A 22 -21.01 -1.49 40.14
N PRO A 23 -21.15 -2.64 40.83
CA PRO A 23 -20.50 -2.88 42.13
C PRO A 23 -18.98 -2.67 42.09
N ALA A 24 -18.36 -2.96 40.94
CA ALA A 24 -16.92 -2.82 40.70
C ALA A 24 -16.47 -1.38 40.36
N GLY A 25 -17.40 -0.48 40.01
CA GLY A 25 -17.11 0.88 39.55
C GLY A 25 -18.09 1.39 38.47
N PRO A 26 -17.92 2.63 37.99
CA PRO A 26 -18.78 3.17 36.93
C PRO A 26 -18.52 2.47 35.58
N PHE A 27 -19.56 1.96 34.95
CA PHE A 27 -19.52 1.60 33.53
C PHE A 27 -19.51 2.87 32.70
N LYS A 28 -18.53 3.00 31.79
CA LYS A 28 -18.39 4.16 30.92
C LYS A 28 -18.50 3.76 29.47
N MET A 29 -19.02 4.68 28.67
CA MET A 29 -19.09 4.53 27.24
C MET A 29 -18.62 5.83 26.58
N ALA A 30 -17.97 5.70 25.44
CA ALA A 30 -17.74 6.79 24.52
C ALA A 30 -18.21 6.37 23.13
N PHE A 31 -18.75 7.30 22.36
CA PHE A 31 -19.05 7.07 20.96
C PHE A 31 -18.84 8.37 20.18
N GLY A 32 -18.67 8.25 18.88
CA GLY A 32 -18.47 9.39 18.02
C GLY A 32 -18.57 9.07 16.56
N THR A 33 -18.54 10.14 15.78
CA THR A 33 -18.48 10.10 14.34
C THR A 33 -17.33 10.95 13.86
N GLU A 34 -16.73 10.57 12.74
CA GLU A 34 -15.63 11.28 12.10
C GLU A 34 -15.91 11.38 10.60
N VAL A 35 -15.53 12.51 10.01
CA VAL A 35 -15.52 12.70 8.57
C VAL A 35 -14.14 13.21 8.18
N LEU A 36 -13.47 12.44 7.33
CA LEU A 36 -12.12 12.70 6.86
C LEU A 36 -12.15 12.87 5.34
N HIS A 37 -11.70 14.02 4.85
CA HIS A 37 -11.51 14.28 3.43
C HIS A 37 -10.01 14.34 3.13
N GLN A 38 -9.54 13.45 2.25
CA GLN A 38 -8.14 13.36 1.83
C GLN A 38 -8.05 13.72 0.36
N THR A 39 -7.04 14.52 0.01
CA THR A 39 -6.73 14.86 -1.38
C THR A 39 -5.25 14.69 -1.62
N GLU A 40 -4.91 14.19 -2.79
CA GLU A 40 -3.56 14.11 -3.31
C GLU A 40 -3.57 14.73 -4.70
N SER A 41 -2.56 15.52 -5.01
CA SER A 41 -2.36 16.03 -6.36
C SER A 41 -0.87 16.17 -6.63
N ILE A 42 -0.50 15.85 -7.87
CA ILE A 42 0.85 16.02 -8.37
C ILE A 42 0.76 16.91 -9.59
N ALA A 43 1.67 17.87 -9.68
CA ALA A 43 2.02 18.45 -10.96
C ALA A 43 3.50 18.19 -11.24
N ASN A 44 3.77 17.68 -12.43
CA ASN A 44 5.11 17.44 -12.89
C ASN A 44 5.48 18.45 -13.98
N GLY A 45 6.35 19.41 -13.66
CA GLY A 45 6.95 20.32 -14.64
C GLY A 45 8.30 19.82 -15.17
N ALA A 46 8.53 18.51 -15.23
CA ALA A 46 9.73 17.90 -15.82
C ALA A 46 9.62 17.87 -17.37
N SER A 47 9.51 19.05 -17.96
CA SER A 47 9.81 19.35 -19.38
C SER A 47 9.94 20.87 -19.56
N ARG A 48 10.61 21.55 -18.62
CA ARG A 48 11.03 22.96 -18.77
C ARG A 48 12.51 23.07 -19.17
N THR A 49 13.06 22.04 -19.79
CA THR A 49 14.41 22.12 -20.35
C THR A 49 14.30 22.37 -21.83
N ASP A 50 14.54 23.61 -22.20
CA ASP A 50 14.88 24.16 -23.50
C ASP A 50 16.19 23.55 -24.07
N GLU A 51 16.63 22.39 -23.56
CA GLU A 51 17.86 21.70 -23.94
C GLU A 51 17.60 20.24 -24.36
N PRO A 52 18.11 19.81 -25.53
CA PRO A 52 17.82 18.53 -26.15
C PRO A 52 18.75 17.43 -25.58
N ALA A 53 18.40 16.86 -24.43
CA ALA A 53 18.98 15.59 -24.02
C ALA A 53 18.12 14.46 -24.61
N TYR A 54 18.66 13.71 -25.57
CA TYR A 54 18.07 12.53 -26.25
C TYR A 54 17.23 12.73 -27.51
N GLY A 55 17.57 13.65 -28.42
CA GLY A 55 17.34 13.44 -29.88
C GLY A 55 15.93 13.08 -30.38
N ILE A 56 14.89 13.16 -29.56
CA ILE A 56 13.49 13.16 -29.96
C ILE A 56 13.22 14.58 -30.41
N TYR A 57 13.46 14.81 -31.69
CA TYR A 57 12.92 15.97 -32.37
C TYR A 57 11.40 15.93 -32.20
N GLU A 58 10.78 17.08 -31.89
CA GLU A 58 9.45 17.41 -32.40
C GLU A 58 9.55 17.46 -33.94
N SER A 59 9.83 16.34 -34.60
CA SER A 59 9.94 16.23 -36.06
C SER A 59 8.71 15.55 -36.64
N SER A 60 7.57 16.15 -36.38
CA SER A 60 6.47 16.13 -37.34
C SER A 60 5.71 17.43 -37.15
N ALA A 61 5.42 18.13 -38.24
CA ALA A 61 4.71 19.40 -38.25
C ALA A 61 3.63 19.43 -37.16
N LEU A 62 3.69 20.45 -36.29
CA LEU A 62 2.81 20.65 -35.14
C LEU A 62 1.36 20.26 -35.50
N PRO A 63 0.75 19.27 -34.83
CA PRO A 63 -0.66 18.98 -35.04
C PRO A 63 -1.53 20.20 -34.69
N PRO A 64 -2.72 20.33 -35.31
CA PRO A 64 -3.63 21.43 -35.01
C PRO A 64 -3.96 21.48 -33.51
N VAL A 65 -4.22 22.70 -33.02
CA VAL A 65 -4.63 23.00 -31.65
C VAL A 65 -5.66 21.97 -31.16
N GLY A 66 -5.27 21.13 -30.19
CA GLY A 66 -6.14 20.11 -29.59
C GLY A 66 -5.59 18.69 -29.49
N TYR A 67 -4.38 18.39 -29.99
CA TYR A 67 -3.83 17.02 -29.98
C TYR A 67 -2.33 16.95 -29.68
N GLU A 68 -1.90 17.37 -28.48
CA GLU A 68 -0.51 17.21 -28.05
C GLU A 68 -0.46 16.80 -26.58
N GLY A 69 0.09 15.61 -26.31
CA GLY A 69 0.61 15.29 -24.98
C GLY A 69 0.01 14.18 -24.18
N VAL A 70 0.10 12.98 -24.74
CA VAL A 70 0.70 11.80 -24.12
C VAL A 70 1.31 11.06 -25.31
N GLY A 71 2.12 10.02 -25.13
CA GLY A 71 1.92 8.90 -26.05
C GLY A 71 0.46 8.49 -25.90
N CYS A 72 -0.45 9.08 -26.70
CA CYS A 72 -1.85 8.68 -26.79
C CYS A 72 -1.79 7.28 -27.43
N ALA A 73 -1.54 6.25 -26.62
CA ALA A 73 -1.69 4.89 -27.08
C ALA A 73 -3.19 4.68 -27.29
N ALA A 74 -3.57 4.52 -28.56
CA ALA A 74 -4.91 4.10 -28.93
C ALA A 74 -5.34 2.93 -28.01
N PRO A 75 -6.59 2.94 -27.50
CA PRO A 75 -7.75 3.61 -28.10
C PRO A 75 -8.35 4.79 -27.32
N LEU A 76 -7.70 5.33 -26.28
CA LEU A 76 -8.33 6.35 -25.44
C LEU A 76 -8.15 7.77 -26.02
N ALA A 77 -9.27 8.49 -26.19
CA ALA A 77 -9.30 9.85 -26.73
C ALA A 77 -8.71 10.86 -25.72
N CYS A 78 -7.79 11.70 -26.19
CA CYS A 78 -7.09 12.69 -25.37
C CYS A 78 -7.95 13.97 -25.17
N PRO A 79 -8.02 14.55 -23.96
CA PRO A 79 -8.85 15.72 -23.68
C PRO A 79 -8.26 17.03 -24.29
N PRO A 80 -9.11 18.00 -24.69
CA PRO A 80 -8.66 19.23 -25.34
C PRO A 80 -7.94 20.20 -24.39
N ARG A 81 -6.95 20.92 -24.92
CA ARG A 81 -6.19 21.97 -24.24
C ARG A 81 -7.08 23.16 -23.89
N THR A 82 -7.02 23.65 -22.65
CA THR A 82 -7.84 24.79 -22.17
C THR A 82 -7.03 26.04 -21.86
N ARG A 83 -5.69 25.98 -21.83
CA ARG A 83 -4.82 27.14 -21.60
C ARG A 83 -3.52 27.14 -22.44
N PRO A 84 -2.95 28.32 -22.76
CA PRO A 84 -1.76 28.45 -23.61
C PRO A 84 -0.46 27.89 -23.01
N ASP A 85 -0.42 27.70 -21.69
CA ASP A 85 0.73 27.22 -20.91
C ASP A 85 0.63 25.73 -20.54
N GLN A 86 -0.45 25.05 -20.92
CA GLN A 86 -0.67 23.64 -20.62
C GLN A 86 0.24 22.77 -21.50
N PHE A 87 1.37 22.27 -20.98
CA PHE A 87 2.24 21.37 -21.73
C PHE A 87 1.69 19.95 -21.77
N ALA A 88 2.15 19.17 -22.76
CA ALA A 88 1.86 17.76 -22.96
C ALA A 88 2.12 16.83 -21.75
N TRP A 89 2.89 17.32 -20.77
CA TRP A 89 3.27 16.58 -19.57
C TRP A 89 2.88 17.30 -18.28
N ASP A 90 2.14 18.41 -18.35
CA ASP A 90 1.52 19.06 -17.18
C ASP A 90 0.31 18.24 -16.73
N ASN A 91 0.57 17.01 -16.31
CA ASN A 91 -0.42 16.12 -15.73
C ASN A 91 -0.64 16.56 -14.28
N ILE A 92 -1.52 17.56 -14.08
CA ILE A 92 -2.15 17.74 -12.76
C ILE A 92 -3.11 16.57 -12.59
N VAL A 93 -2.63 15.50 -11.97
CA VAL A 93 -3.46 14.34 -11.62
C VAL A 93 -3.58 14.31 -10.12
N GLY A 94 -4.81 14.19 -9.65
CA GLY A 94 -5.09 14.08 -8.24
C GLY A 94 -6.14 13.04 -7.96
N LYS A 95 -6.04 12.47 -6.76
CA LYS A 95 -7.06 11.60 -6.19
C LYS A 95 -7.65 12.26 -4.96
N SER A 96 -8.90 11.92 -4.67
CA SER A 96 -9.55 12.32 -3.43
C SER A 96 -10.31 11.14 -2.85
N ARG A 97 -10.46 11.17 -1.53
CA ARG A 97 -11.20 10.17 -0.78
C ARG A 97 -11.95 10.85 0.34
N LEU A 98 -13.20 10.44 0.51
CA LEU A 98 -14.00 10.76 1.67
C LEU A 98 -14.15 9.50 2.52
N VAL A 99 -13.86 9.61 3.82
CA VAL A 99 -14.07 8.54 4.80
C VAL A 99 -15.05 9.04 5.84
N GLY A 100 -16.14 8.30 6.01
CA GLY A 100 -17.08 8.50 7.12
C GLY A 100 -16.92 7.38 8.12
N SER A 101 -16.84 7.72 9.41
CA SER A 101 -16.59 6.74 10.46
C SER A 101 -17.54 6.89 11.63
N PHE A 102 -17.87 5.76 12.24
CA PHE A 102 -18.56 5.68 13.53
C PHE A 102 -17.76 4.78 14.45
N PHE A 103 -17.56 5.21 15.69
CA PHE A 103 -16.86 4.41 16.68
C PHE A 103 -17.58 4.43 18.02
N THR A 104 -17.44 3.33 18.76
CA THR A 104 -17.89 3.23 20.13
C THR A 104 -16.89 2.45 20.96
N GLU A 105 -16.73 2.86 22.21
CA GLU A 105 -15.82 2.30 23.21
C GLU A 105 -16.60 2.08 24.51
N PHE A 106 -16.34 0.95 25.15
CA PHE A 106 -16.95 0.53 26.41
C PHE A 106 -15.85 0.25 27.42
N TYR A 107 -16.01 0.77 28.63
CA TYR A 107 -15.10 0.57 29.75
C TYR A 107 -15.88 -0.11 30.87
N VAL A 108 -15.58 -1.37 31.11
CA VAL A 108 -16.37 -2.25 31.98
C VAL A 108 -15.54 -2.68 33.19
N PRO A 109 -15.77 -2.07 34.37
CA PRO A 109 -15.23 -2.62 35.61
C PRO A 109 -16.02 -3.87 35.98
N VAL A 110 -15.40 -5.04 35.88
CA VAL A 110 -16.05 -6.34 36.16
C VAL A 110 -15.91 -6.70 37.64
N ILE A 111 -14.68 -6.58 38.16
CA ILE A 111 -14.37 -6.79 39.59
C ILE A 111 -13.58 -5.61 40.10
N GLY A 112 -14.02 -5.04 41.23
CA GLY A 112 -13.35 -3.98 41.96
C GLY A 112 -12.75 -4.48 43.29
N PRO A 113 -11.77 -3.77 43.86
CA PRO A 113 -11.14 -4.16 45.12
C PRO A 113 -12.10 -4.34 46.29
N GLN A 114 -13.24 -3.64 46.27
CA GLN A 114 -14.26 -3.64 47.33
C GLN A 114 -15.06 -4.94 47.38
N GLN A 115 -15.01 -5.77 46.34
CA GLN A 115 -15.75 -7.04 46.28
C GLN A 115 -15.00 -8.20 46.94
N HIS A 116 -13.73 -8.01 47.33
CA HIS A 116 -12.94 -8.99 48.09
C HIS A 116 -12.85 -10.39 47.45
N VAL A 117 -12.82 -10.47 46.12
CA VAL A 117 -12.65 -11.75 45.39
C VAL A 117 -11.22 -12.26 45.58
N PRO A 118 -11.01 -13.51 46.06
CA PRO A 118 -9.68 -14.09 46.19
C PRO A 118 -8.90 -14.07 44.88
N LEU A 119 -7.61 -13.73 44.91
CA LEU A 119 -6.71 -13.64 43.75
C LEU A 119 -7.11 -12.63 42.65
N VAL A 120 -8.16 -11.83 42.86
CA VAL A 120 -8.63 -10.82 41.90
C VAL A 120 -8.88 -9.51 42.62
N ARG A 121 -7.87 -8.64 42.62
CA ARG A 121 -7.99 -7.27 43.15
C ARG A 121 -8.82 -6.39 42.22
N SER A 122 -8.63 -6.51 40.92
CA SER A 122 -9.55 -5.91 39.95
C SER A 122 -9.50 -6.63 38.62
N LEU A 123 -10.65 -6.70 37.96
CA LEU A 123 -10.79 -7.18 36.60
C LEU A 123 -11.52 -6.11 35.79
N ARG A 124 -10.89 -5.63 34.71
CA ARG A 124 -11.45 -4.62 33.82
C ARG A 124 -11.42 -5.14 32.40
N MET A 125 -12.48 -4.88 31.67
CA MET A 125 -12.59 -5.17 30.26
C MET A 125 -12.87 -3.88 29.51
N ASP A 126 -12.16 -3.68 28.42
CA ASP A 126 -12.44 -2.60 27.48
C ASP A 126 -12.80 -3.24 26.14
N ALA A 127 -13.78 -2.68 25.46
CA ALA A 127 -14.21 -3.14 24.15
C ALA A 127 -14.45 -1.93 23.27
N ALA A 128 -13.98 -1.98 22.03
CA ALA A 128 -14.20 -0.93 21.05
C ALA A 128 -14.59 -1.54 19.71
N VAL A 129 -15.34 -0.80 18.92
CA VAL A 129 -15.57 -1.10 17.51
C VAL A 129 -15.59 0.20 16.73
N ARG A 130 -14.92 0.17 15.58
CA ARG A 130 -14.93 1.26 14.61
C ARG A 130 -15.42 0.73 13.28
N TYR A 131 -16.40 1.42 12.69
CA TYR A 131 -16.83 1.23 11.32
C TYR A 131 -16.34 2.41 10.50
N ASP A 132 -15.68 2.14 9.38
CA ASP A 132 -15.22 3.14 8.43
C ASP A 132 -15.82 2.82 7.05
N HIS A 133 -16.33 3.84 6.35
CA HIS A 133 -16.78 3.74 4.96
C HIS A 133 -15.94 4.66 4.07
N TYR A 134 -15.12 4.05 3.24
CA TYR A 134 -14.26 4.70 2.26
C TYR A 134 -15.01 4.88 0.93
N SER A 135 -14.93 6.06 0.31
CA SER A 135 -15.57 6.31 -0.99
C SER A 135 -15.07 5.42 -2.13
N ASP A 136 -13.89 4.81 -1.98
CA ASP A 136 -13.19 3.99 -2.98
C ASP A 136 -13.01 2.51 -2.57
N PHE A 137 -13.05 2.19 -1.27
CA PHE A 137 -12.88 0.82 -0.76
C PHE A 137 -14.08 0.26 0.01
N GLY A 138 -15.16 1.03 0.16
CA GLY A 138 -16.35 0.61 0.87
C GLY A 138 -16.16 0.51 2.39
N GLY A 139 -16.95 -0.37 3.02
CA GLY A 139 -17.05 -0.47 4.47
C GLY A 139 -16.10 -1.47 5.12
N THR A 140 -15.56 -1.13 6.28
CA THR A 140 -14.78 -2.03 7.16
C THR A 140 -15.21 -1.87 8.61
N THR A 141 -15.13 -2.96 9.39
CA THR A 141 -15.46 -2.96 10.82
C THR A 141 -14.30 -3.56 11.59
N ASN A 142 -13.74 -2.78 12.52
CA ASN A 142 -12.55 -3.14 13.28
C ASN A 142 -12.89 -3.21 14.78
N PRO A 143 -13.17 -4.41 15.33
CA PRO A 143 -13.35 -4.60 16.76
C PRO A 143 -12.01 -4.73 17.49
N GLN A 144 -12.01 -4.32 18.76
CA GLN A 144 -10.93 -4.54 19.72
C GLN A 144 -11.52 -4.89 21.08
N ILE A 145 -10.85 -5.79 21.79
CA ILE A 145 -11.14 -6.17 23.16
C ILE A 145 -9.84 -6.22 23.96
N SER A 146 -9.86 -5.72 25.19
CA SER A 146 -8.76 -5.86 26.14
C SER A 146 -9.26 -6.24 27.52
N LEU A 147 -8.44 -6.98 28.23
CA LEU A 147 -8.66 -7.41 29.59
C LEU A 147 -7.45 -7.04 30.45
N THR A 148 -7.70 -6.35 31.56
CA THR A 148 -6.70 -6.12 32.60
C THR A 148 -7.10 -6.87 33.87
N TRP A 149 -6.27 -7.80 34.29
CA TRP A 149 -6.43 -8.55 35.52
C TRP A 149 -5.32 -8.19 36.52
N VAL A 150 -5.70 -7.51 37.59
CA VAL A 150 -4.80 -7.20 38.71
C VAL A 150 -5.05 -8.23 39.80
N THR A 151 -4.07 -9.09 40.06
CA THR A 151 -4.16 -10.11 41.12
C THR A 151 -3.78 -9.51 42.47
N SER A 152 -2.78 -8.63 42.48
CA SER A 152 -2.23 -8.01 43.69
C SER A 152 -1.67 -6.62 43.39
N ARG A 153 -1.10 -5.94 44.39
CA ARG A 153 -0.36 -4.69 44.15
C ARG A 153 0.94 -4.88 43.37
N ALA A 154 1.43 -6.12 43.30
CA ALA A 154 2.71 -6.44 42.68
C ALA A 154 2.56 -7.14 41.34
N LEU A 155 1.38 -7.63 40.96
CA LEU A 155 1.21 -8.45 39.75
C LEU A 155 -0.06 -8.07 39.00
N ARG A 156 0.13 -7.78 37.72
CA ARG A 156 -0.92 -7.46 36.74
C ARG A 156 -0.70 -8.29 35.49
N PHE A 157 -1.80 -8.77 34.91
CA PHE A 157 -1.85 -9.37 33.59
C PHE A 157 -2.69 -8.51 32.66
N ASN A 158 -2.29 -8.44 31.40
CA ASN A 158 -3.00 -7.72 30.36
C ASN A 158 -3.12 -8.64 29.14
N GLY A 159 -4.31 -8.70 28.56
CA GLY A 159 -4.55 -9.40 27.29
C GLY A 159 -5.32 -8.50 26.34
N SER A 160 -5.05 -8.60 25.04
CA SER A 160 -5.82 -7.89 24.03
C SER A 160 -5.96 -8.70 22.75
N TRP A 161 -7.03 -8.43 22.02
CA TRP A 161 -7.26 -8.93 20.66
C TRP A 161 -7.96 -7.84 19.86
N GLY A 162 -7.65 -7.72 18.58
CA GLY A 162 -8.37 -6.81 17.70
C GLY A 162 -7.99 -6.99 16.24
N THR A 163 -8.69 -6.25 15.38
CA THR A 163 -8.35 -6.17 13.96
C THR A 163 -7.96 -4.75 13.57
N SER A 164 -7.12 -4.65 12.56
CA SER A 164 -6.69 -3.40 11.94
C SER A 164 -6.95 -3.45 10.45
N TYR A 165 -7.13 -2.27 9.85
CA TYR A 165 -7.40 -2.10 8.44
C TYR A 165 -6.64 -0.88 7.92
N ARG A 166 -6.04 -1.00 6.74
CA ARG A 166 -5.48 0.13 5.98
C ARG A 166 -5.93 0.03 4.53
N ALA A 167 -6.74 1.00 4.08
CA ALA A 167 -6.96 1.19 2.65
C ALA A 167 -5.66 1.68 1.99
N PRO A 168 -5.36 1.27 0.74
CA PRO A 168 -4.27 1.84 -0.05
C PRO A 168 -4.25 3.36 0.05
N SER A 169 -3.08 3.96 0.18
CA SER A 169 -2.97 5.42 0.20
C SER A 169 -3.37 6.00 -1.16
N LEU A 170 -3.70 7.30 -1.21
CA LEU A 170 -3.97 7.96 -2.49
C LEU A 170 -2.76 7.91 -3.43
N VAL A 171 -1.55 7.85 -2.87
CA VAL A 171 -0.30 7.67 -3.60
C VAL A 171 -0.20 6.27 -4.21
N ASP A 172 -0.50 5.22 -3.43
CA ASP A 172 -0.50 3.83 -3.94
C ASP A 172 -1.48 3.67 -5.11
N LEU A 173 -2.58 4.42 -5.08
CA LEU A 173 -3.59 4.43 -6.13
C LEU A 173 -3.28 5.35 -7.32
N ASN A 174 -2.33 6.28 -7.19
CA ASN A 174 -2.05 7.27 -8.21
C ASN A 174 -0.86 6.81 -9.07
N PRO A 175 -1.09 6.28 -10.27
CA PRO A 175 0.00 5.81 -11.11
C PRO A 175 0.98 6.92 -11.48
N PHE A 176 0.50 8.17 -11.52
CA PHE A 176 1.27 9.36 -11.85
C PHE A 176 2.26 9.80 -10.76
N VAL A 177 2.18 9.20 -9.56
CA VAL A 177 3.25 9.38 -8.57
C VAL A 177 4.51 8.71 -9.06
N PHE A 178 4.44 7.43 -9.42
CA PHE A 178 5.58 6.67 -9.90
C PHE A 178 5.14 5.37 -10.59
N SER A 179 5.20 5.34 -11.93
CA SER A 179 4.99 4.14 -12.73
C SER A 179 5.98 4.06 -13.87
N VAL A 180 6.71 2.96 -13.98
CA VAL A 180 7.80 2.79 -14.95
C VAL A 180 7.60 1.50 -15.73
N LYS A 181 7.83 1.55 -17.04
CA LYS A 181 8.04 0.39 -17.91
C LYS A 181 9.41 0.52 -18.57
N THR A 182 10.34 -0.36 -18.25
CA THR A 182 11.73 -0.26 -18.66
C THR A 182 12.26 -1.58 -19.24
N TYR A 183 13.40 -1.47 -19.92
CA TYR A 183 14.15 -2.57 -20.50
C TYR A 183 15.59 -2.52 -20.01
N ILE A 184 16.11 -3.67 -19.60
CA ILE A 184 17.42 -3.78 -18.98
C ILE A 184 18.21 -4.86 -19.73
N PRO A 185 19.15 -4.47 -20.60
CA PRO A 185 19.90 -5.41 -21.42
C PRO A 185 20.98 -6.12 -20.61
N GLY A 186 21.20 -7.40 -20.91
CA GLY A 186 22.36 -8.16 -20.42
C GLY A 186 22.47 -8.26 -18.90
N PHE A 187 21.33 -8.32 -18.20
CA PHE A 187 21.30 -8.43 -16.75
C PHE A 187 21.86 -9.80 -16.31
N PRO A 188 22.87 -9.86 -15.43
CA PRO A 188 23.44 -11.13 -14.98
C PRO A 188 22.42 -11.93 -14.17
N THR A 189 22.26 -13.22 -14.45
CA THR A 189 21.33 -14.10 -13.72
C THR A 189 22.00 -15.37 -13.25
N ASN A 190 21.50 -15.90 -12.14
CA ASN A 190 21.86 -17.18 -11.56
C ASN A 190 20.63 -17.80 -10.88
N THR A 191 19.53 -17.87 -11.63
CA THR A 191 18.21 -18.35 -11.16
C THR A 191 18.15 -19.88 -10.97
N GLY A 192 19.10 -20.62 -11.53
CA GLY A 192 19.03 -22.08 -11.63
C GLY A 192 17.97 -22.59 -12.62
N ASN A 193 17.26 -21.70 -13.33
CA ASN A 193 16.30 -22.07 -14.35
C ASN A 193 16.96 -22.08 -15.74
N PRO A 194 17.03 -23.22 -16.46
CA PRO A 194 17.68 -23.30 -17.77
C PRO A 194 16.98 -22.50 -18.87
N ALA A 195 15.72 -22.09 -18.67
CA ALA A 195 14.99 -21.23 -19.61
C ALA A 195 15.43 -19.74 -19.53
N ILE A 196 16.16 -19.35 -18.48
CA ILE A 196 16.64 -17.98 -18.28
C ILE A 196 18.15 -17.95 -18.57
N PRO A 197 18.63 -17.14 -19.54
CA PRO A 197 20.05 -17.03 -19.83
C PRO A 197 20.85 -16.41 -18.67
N GLN A 198 22.14 -16.75 -18.55
CA GLN A 198 23.06 -16.14 -17.57
C GLN A 198 23.21 -14.62 -17.74
N PHE A 199 22.92 -14.09 -18.93
CA PHE A 199 22.76 -12.67 -19.19
C PHE A 199 21.43 -12.46 -19.91
N ALA A 200 20.41 -12.06 -19.16
CA ALA A 200 19.05 -11.92 -19.66
C ALA A 200 18.72 -10.46 -19.96
N ASN A 201 18.03 -10.23 -21.07
CA ASN A 201 17.36 -8.97 -21.33
C ASN A 201 16.02 -8.97 -20.58
N VAL A 202 15.87 -8.04 -19.65
CA VAL A 202 14.75 -8.00 -18.70
C VAL A 202 13.82 -6.85 -19.04
N GLY A 203 12.56 -7.16 -19.34
CA GLY A 203 11.48 -6.17 -19.29
C GLY A 203 11.03 -6.01 -17.84
N TRP A 204 10.82 -4.79 -17.36
CA TRP A 204 10.35 -4.57 -16.00
C TRP A 204 9.27 -3.50 -15.97
N VAL A 205 8.16 -3.82 -15.31
CA VAL A 205 7.08 -2.86 -15.07
C VAL A 205 6.72 -2.83 -13.59
N PHE A 206 6.54 -1.64 -13.03
CA PHE A 206 6.14 -1.46 -11.64
C PHE A 206 5.47 -0.08 -11.43
N GLY A 207 4.82 0.10 -10.28
CA GLY A 207 4.02 1.28 -9.97
C GLY A 207 2.53 0.99 -10.06
N ASP A 208 1.85 1.51 -11.09
CA ASP A 208 0.40 1.49 -11.30
C ASP A 208 -0.26 0.15 -10.97
N GLN A 209 -1.19 0.18 -10.00
CA GLN A 209 -2.04 -0.94 -9.66
C GLN A 209 -3.48 -0.51 -9.51
N SER A 210 -4.29 -0.88 -10.50
CA SER A 210 -5.73 -0.65 -10.52
C SER A 210 -6.52 -1.61 -9.62
N ASN A 211 -5.88 -2.59 -8.99
CA ASN A 211 -6.51 -3.70 -8.26
C ASN A 211 -5.96 -3.94 -6.84
N LEU A 212 -5.36 -2.92 -6.22
CA LEU A 212 -4.94 -3.01 -4.82
C LEU A 212 -6.13 -3.35 -3.92
N LYS A 213 -5.85 -4.18 -2.92
CA LYS A 213 -6.81 -4.51 -1.87
C LYS A 213 -6.38 -3.83 -0.57
N PRO A 214 -7.31 -3.59 0.35
CA PRO A 214 -6.95 -3.13 1.69
C PRO A 214 -6.13 -4.17 2.46
N GLU A 215 -5.14 -3.66 3.17
CA GLU A 215 -4.39 -4.44 4.15
C GLU A 215 -5.24 -4.65 5.40
N THR A 216 -5.14 -5.83 5.97
CA THR A 216 -5.77 -6.13 7.26
C THR A 216 -4.80 -6.85 8.17
N ALA A 217 -4.99 -6.68 9.48
CA ALA A 217 -4.24 -7.44 10.46
C ALA A 217 -5.16 -7.94 11.56
N LYS A 218 -4.85 -9.13 12.10
CA LYS A 218 -5.38 -9.62 13.36
C LYS A 218 -4.26 -9.69 14.36
N THR A 219 -4.44 -9.03 15.50
CA THR A 219 -3.43 -8.97 16.54
C THR A 219 -3.99 -9.49 17.84
N TRP A 220 -3.20 -10.28 18.56
CA TRP A 220 -3.43 -10.51 19.97
C TRP A 220 -2.14 -10.35 20.76
N SER A 221 -2.28 -10.00 22.02
CA SER A 221 -1.17 -9.92 22.95
C SER A 221 -1.57 -10.41 24.34
N LEU A 222 -0.58 -10.96 25.05
CA LEU A 222 -0.68 -11.37 26.44
C LEU A 222 0.60 -10.94 27.15
N GLY A 223 0.45 -10.23 28.25
CA GLY A 223 1.58 -9.74 29.02
C GLY A 223 1.32 -9.70 30.51
N PHE A 224 2.40 -9.50 31.25
CA PHE A 224 2.36 -9.28 32.69
C PHE A 224 3.33 -8.19 33.12
N ASP A 225 3.01 -7.57 34.24
CA ASP A 225 3.84 -6.62 34.96
C ASP A 225 4.00 -7.10 36.40
N LEU A 226 5.25 -7.17 36.86
CA LEU A 226 5.65 -7.60 38.19
C LEU A 226 6.45 -6.49 38.87
N THR A 227 5.94 -5.99 39.99
CA THR A 227 6.53 -4.92 40.81
C THR A 227 6.60 -5.38 42.28
N PRO A 228 7.59 -6.22 42.66
CA PRO A 228 7.62 -6.86 43.97
C PRO A 228 7.85 -5.84 45.09
N ARG A 229 7.05 -5.94 46.16
CA ARG A 229 7.17 -5.02 47.31
C ARG A 229 8.43 -5.26 48.15
N GLN A 230 9.00 -6.47 48.08
CA GLN A 230 10.19 -6.87 48.83
C GLN A 230 11.48 -6.29 48.24
N THR A 231 11.46 -5.89 46.97
CA THR A 231 12.59 -5.30 46.25
C THR A 231 12.14 -3.99 45.58
N PRO A 232 11.95 -2.91 46.36
CA PRO A 232 11.56 -1.62 45.82
C PRO A 232 12.52 -1.16 44.71
N GLY A 233 11.96 -0.73 43.57
CA GLY A 233 12.73 -0.32 42.39
C GLY A 233 12.95 -1.42 41.34
N LEU A 234 12.55 -2.66 41.62
CA LEU A 234 12.50 -3.72 40.61
C LEU A 234 11.15 -3.72 39.89
N ASP A 235 11.18 -3.45 38.58
CA ASP A 235 10.03 -3.54 37.68
C ASP A 235 10.35 -4.52 36.54
N VAL A 236 9.55 -5.57 36.39
CA VAL A 236 9.69 -6.57 35.34
C VAL A 236 8.42 -6.60 34.51
N SER A 237 8.54 -6.45 33.20
CA SER A 237 7.42 -6.58 32.27
C SER A 237 7.77 -7.51 31.12
N SER A 238 6.78 -8.24 30.63
CA SER A 238 6.92 -9.09 29.45
C SER A 238 5.60 -9.12 28.69
N THR A 239 5.67 -9.04 27.37
CA THR A 239 4.51 -9.12 26.48
C THR A 239 4.84 -10.01 25.31
N PHE A 240 4.00 -11.01 25.11
CA PHE A 240 3.98 -11.86 23.92
C PHE A 240 2.88 -11.35 23.01
N TYR A 241 3.16 -11.27 21.72
CA TYR A 241 2.20 -10.83 20.73
C TYR A 241 2.35 -11.65 19.45
N ASP A 242 1.26 -11.72 18.71
CA ASP A 242 1.20 -12.34 17.40
C ASP A 242 0.36 -11.43 16.51
N ILE A 243 0.89 -11.16 15.32
CA ILE A 243 0.26 -10.27 14.33
C ILE A 243 0.22 -11.04 13.02
N ASN A 244 -1.00 -11.32 12.56
CA ASN A 244 -1.24 -11.97 11.28
C ASN A 244 -1.72 -10.92 10.29
N TYR A 245 -0.84 -10.51 9.37
CA TYR A 245 -1.13 -9.59 8.28
C TYR A 245 -1.71 -10.33 7.06
N SER A 246 -2.56 -9.64 6.30
CA SER A 246 -3.11 -10.13 5.05
C SER A 246 -3.28 -8.98 4.05
N ASN A 247 -2.99 -9.26 2.78
CA ASN A 247 -3.02 -8.30 1.67
C ASN A 247 -2.08 -7.09 1.90
N GLU A 248 -0.85 -7.31 2.35
CA GLU A 248 0.15 -6.25 2.54
C GLU A 248 0.55 -5.62 1.20
N ILE A 249 0.35 -4.31 1.09
CA ILE A 249 0.73 -3.51 -0.08
C ILE A 249 2.22 -3.26 0.01
N PHE A 250 2.97 -4.17 -0.58
CA PHE A 250 4.42 -4.11 -0.63
C PHE A 250 4.91 -4.32 -2.05
N GLY A 251 5.77 -3.42 -2.54
CA GLY A 251 6.46 -3.61 -3.81
C GLY A 251 7.48 -4.73 -3.66
N PRO A 252 7.40 -5.85 -4.40
CA PRO A 252 8.32 -6.97 -4.25
C PRO A 252 9.78 -6.47 -4.27
N PRO A 253 10.65 -6.90 -3.34
CA PRO A 253 12.00 -6.37 -3.24
C PRO A 253 12.88 -7.15 -4.24
N LEU A 254 12.76 -6.85 -5.53
CA LEU A 254 13.14 -7.84 -6.55
C LEU A 254 13.91 -7.42 -7.75
N PHE A 255 14.09 -6.14 -7.95
CA PHE A 255 14.99 -5.74 -8.99
C PHE A 255 16.26 -5.16 -8.35
N PRO A 256 17.40 -5.87 -8.40
CA PRO A 256 17.71 -7.07 -9.22
C PRO A 256 17.83 -8.44 -8.51
N GLU A 257 17.64 -8.52 -7.19
CA GLU A 257 18.08 -9.66 -6.36
C GLU A 257 17.40 -10.99 -6.73
N ALA A 258 16.15 -10.95 -7.19
CA ALA A 258 15.35 -12.13 -7.54
C ALA A 258 15.99 -13.02 -8.60
N LEU A 259 16.86 -12.44 -9.44
CA LEU A 259 17.50 -13.13 -10.55
C LEU A 259 18.92 -13.62 -10.20
N LEU A 260 19.49 -13.21 -9.07
CA LEU A 260 20.91 -13.41 -8.76
C LEU A 260 21.23 -14.71 -8.02
N ASN A 261 20.23 -15.42 -7.49
CA ASN A 261 20.43 -16.76 -6.94
C ASN A 261 19.16 -17.63 -7.01
N PRO A 262 19.30 -18.97 -6.91
CA PRO A 262 18.17 -19.88 -7.07
C PRO A 262 17.13 -19.82 -5.94
N ALA A 263 17.53 -19.46 -4.72
CA ALA A 263 16.61 -19.41 -3.57
C ALA A 263 15.63 -18.24 -3.72
N ASP A 264 16.15 -17.05 -4.06
CA ASP A 264 15.33 -15.87 -4.31
C ASP A 264 14.45 -16.08 -5.53
N TYR A 265 14.98 -16.63 -6.62
CA TYR A 265 14.16 -16.97 -7.79
C TYR A 265 12.94 -17.83 -7.42
N GLN A 266 13.08 -18.80 -6.52
CA GLN A 266 11.94 -19.63 -6.09
C GLN A 266 10.90 -18.86 -5.27
N LEU A 267 11.32 -17.93 -4.42
CA LEU A 267 10.41 -17.08 -3.65
C LEU A 267 9.58 -16.16 -4.56
N TYR A 268 10.15 -15.78 -5.71
CA TYR A 268 9.65 -14.67 -6.50
C TYR A 268 9.27 -15.02 -7.94
N LYS A 269 9.34 -16.30 -8.31
CA LYS A 269 8.97 -16.80 -9.64
C LYS A 269 7.55 -16.44 -10.10
N SER A 270 6.63 -16.11 -9.19
CA SER A 270 5.29 -15.66 -9.55
C SER A 270 5.26 -14.30 -10.24
N TYR A 271 6.28 -13.47 -9.97
CA TYR A 271 6.46 -12.14 -10.56
C TYR A 271 7.30 -12.16 -11.84
N ILE A 272 7.98 -13.28 -12.10
CA ILE A 272 8.95 -13.44 -13.18
C ILE A 272 8.32 -14.28 -14.28
N HIS A 273 8.24 -13.71 -15.47
CA HIS A 273 7.63 -14.34 -16.63
C HIS A 273 8.69 -14.53 -17.72
N PRO A 274 9.33 -15.72 -17.79
CA PRO A 274 10.19 -16.08 -18.91
C PRO A 274 9.40 -16.04 -20.21
N VAL A 275 10.01 -15.49 -21.26
CA VAL A 275 9.41 -15.39 -22.58
C VAL A 275 10.38 -15.91 -23.64
N SER A 276 9.83 -16.57 -24.65
CA SER A 276 10.59 -17.07 -25.78
C SER A 276 9.96 -16.50 -27.05
N ASN A 277 10.51 -15.38 -27.53
CA ASN A 277 10.02 -14.75 -28.74
C ASN A 277 10.34 -15.59 -29.98
N PRO A 278 9.45 -15.61 -30.98
CA PRO A 278 9.72 -16.18 -32.30
C PRO A 278 10.99 -15.60 -32.95
N ALA A 279 11.72 -16.43 -33.69
CA ALA A 279 12.97 -16.02 -34.35
C ALA A 279 12.78 -14.93 -35.42
N ASN A 280 11.57 -14.77 -35.94
CA ASN A 280 11.16 -13.74 -36.91
C ASN A 280 10.70 -12.43 -36.24
N CYS A 281 10.68 -12.33 -34.91
CA CYS A 281 10.37 -11.10 -34.20
C CYS A 281 11.44 -10.04 -34.53
N SER A 282 11.00 -8.90 -35.05
CA SER A 282 11.86 -7.75 -35.32
C SER A 282 11.12 -6.44 -35.15
N ALA A 283 11.85 -5.32 -35.17
CA ALA A 283 11.24 -3.99 -35.05
C ALA A 283 10.22 -3.68 -36.17
N SER A 284 10.40 -4.26 -37.36
CA SER A 284 9.50 -4.09 -38.51
C SER A 284 8.43 -5.18 -38.63
N ASN A 285 8.56 -6.28 -37.88
CA ASN A 285 7.61 -7.37 -37.80
C ASN A 285 7.45 -7.82 -36.34
N PRO A 286 6.61 -7.11 -35.55
CA PRO A 286 6.44 -7.36 -34.12
C PRO A 286 5.58 -8.60 -33.89
N ASP A 287 6.21 -9.77 -33.96
CA ASP A 287 5.61 -11.08 -33.68
C ASP A 287 6.06 -11.56 -32.29
N TYR A 288 5.46 -10.99 -31.24
CA TYR A 288 5.84 -11.28 -29.85
C TYR A 288 5.24 -12.60 -29.35
N ALA A 289 5.95 -13.27 -28.43
CA ALA A 289 5.40 -14.42 -27.74
C ALA A 289 4.09 -14.05 -27.00
N PRO A 290 3.07 -14.93 -26.95
CA PRO A 290 1.83 -14.65 -26.21
C PRO A 290 2.05 -14.26 -24.74
N GLY A 291 3.10 -14.80 -24.11
CA GLY A 291 3.51 -14.46 -22.75
C GLY A 291 3.95 -13.00 -22.54
N MET A 292 4.23 -12.25 -23.61
CA MET A 292 4.54 -10.82 -23.55
C MET A 292 3.29 -9.93 -23.46
N GLN A 293 2.10 -10.44 -23.82
CA GLN A 293 0.91 -9.60 -23.93
C GLN A 293 0.58 -8.80 -22.66
N PRO A 294 0.69 -9.35 -21.44
CA PRO A 294 0.45 -8.56 -20.23
C PRO A 294 1.44 -7.41 -20.02
N PHE A 295 2.71 -7.59 -20.41
CA PHE A 295 3.74 -6.55 -20.38
C PHE A 295 3.52 -5.48 -21.44
N LEU A 296 3.09 -5.87 -22.65
CA LEU A 296 2.74 -4.94 -23.73
C LEU A 296 1.55 -4.06 -23.35
N ASN A 297 0.51 -4.68 -22.76
CA ASN A 297 -0.68 -4.01 -22.25
C ASN A 297 -0.40 -3.16 -21.00
N ALA A 298 0.78 -3.32 -20.39
CA ALA A 298 1.15 -2.55 -19.23
C ALA A 298 1.42 -1.09 -19.62
N VAL A 299 0.64 -0.19 -19.01
CA VAL A 299 0.84 1.25 -19.13
C VAL A 299 1.87 1.66 -18.09
N GLY A 300 2.96 2.27 -18.53
CA GLY A 300 3.96 2.93 -17.69
C GLY A 300 3.98 4.41 -18.06
N ILE A 301 4.24 5.27 -17.07
CA ILE A 301 4.29 6.73 -17.29
C ILE A 301 5.70 7.15 -17.69
N TYR A 302 6.70 6.43 -17.20
CA TYR A 302 8.11 6.63 -17.54
C TYR A 302 8.72 5.37 -18.15
N GLY A 303 9.74 5.56 -18.97
CA GLY A 303 10.43 4.50 -19.69
C GLY A 303 9.69 4.07 -20.96
N ILE A 304 10.44 4.00 -22.05
CA ILE A 304 9.96 3.56 -23.36
C ILE A 304 10.73 2.28 -23.68
N VAL A 305 10.00 1.22 -24.03
CA VAL A 305 10.60 -0.01 -24.54
C VAL A 305 10.28 -0.11 -26.02
N THR A 306 11.31 -0.18 -26.84
CA THR A 306 11.19 -0.21 -28.30
C THR A 306 10.77 -1.59 -28.78
N PRO A 307 10.17 -1.70 -29.98
CA PRO A 307 9.86 -2.98 -30.60
C PRO A 307 11.05 -3.94 -30.73
N ALA A 308 12.26 -3.41 -30.96
CA ALA A 308 13.49 -4.20 -31.04
C ALA A 308 13.84 -4.84 -29.68
N GLU A 309 13.76 -4.05 -28.60
CA GLU A 309 14.03 -4.51 -27.23
C GLU A 309 12.99 -5.54 -26.75
N LEU A 310 11.72 -5.35 -27.12
CA LEU A 310 10.66 -6.32 -26.85
C LEU A 310 10.96 -7.67 -27.50
N CYS A 311 11.51 -7.69 -28.72
CA CYS A 311 11.87 -8.93 -29.41
C CYS A 311 13.08 -9.65 -28.78
N THR A 312 14.00 -8.90 -28.15
CA THR A 312 15.19 -9.48 -27.49
C THR A 312 14.95 -9.82 -26.01
N THR A 313 13.79 -9.48 -25.45
CA THR A 313 13.43 -9.74 -24.05
C THR A 313 13.42 -11.25 -23.78
N ASN A 314 14.13 -11.71 -22.75
CA ASN A 314 14.18 -13.11 -22.32
C ASN A 314 13.18 -13.42 -21.21
N LEU A 315 12.88 -12.41 -20.39
CA LEU A 315 11.88 -12.48 -19.33
C LEU A 315 11.37 -11.07 -19.06
N TRP A 316 10.16 -10.98 -18.53
CA TRP A 316 9.68 -9.73 -17.95
C TRP A 316 9.22 -9.94 -16.51
N ILE A 317 9.33 -8.88 -15.72
CA ILE A 317 8.96 -8.88 -14.31
C ILE A 317 7.75 -7.96 -14.15
N ASP A 318 6.67 -8.50 -13.57
CA ASP A 318 5.52 -7.69 -13.13
C ASP A 318 5.70 -7.31 -11.66
N GLY A 319 6.21 -6.11 -11.41
CA GLY A 319 6.22 -5.50 -10.08
C GLY A 319 4.88 -4.87 -9.71
N ARG A 320 3.85 -4.95 -10.56
CA ARG A 320 2.51 -4.43 -10.30
C ARG A 320 1.56 -5.45 -9.69
N THR A 321 2.01 -6.64 -9.33
CA THR A 321 1.14 -7.64 -8.69
C THR A 321 1.29 -7.58 -7.17
N THR A 322 1.02 -6.43 -6.55
CA THR A 322 1.14 -6.28 -5.09
C THR A 322 -0.18 -6.49 -4.35
N ASN A 323 -0.09 -7.24 -3.24
CA ASN A 323 -0.94 -7.39 -2.04
C ASN A 323 -0.33 -8.53 -1.21
#